data_AF-A0ABD3WR14-F1
#
_entry.id   AF-A0ABD3WR14-F1
#
_cell.length_a   1.000
_cell.length_b   1.000
_cell.length_c   1.000
_cell.angle_alpha   90.00
_cell.angle_beta   90.00
_cell.angle_gamma   90.00
#
_symmetry.space_group_name_H-M   'P 1'
#
loop_
_entity.id
_entity.type
_entity.pdbx_description
1 polymer ?
#
loop_
_entity_poly.entity_id
_entity_poly.type
_entity_poly.pdbx_seq_one_letter_code
_entity_poly.pdbx_strand_id
1 'polypeptide(L)'
;MFSLKKQKDFPHLESWVETAPETDWIDVNNYIADLSNWTSINGHLSDHVMLFTKLSYFPLILSGYSYTRSVCDDCHKVSIVKTRDYMFTVLTAAHELGHNLGANHDGEKEGAACRADDFFLMSPHDPVFRESKPYSRNPWIFSNCSVESFKRALPDKTCLFNVGQYYDQHEWSTFMLALPGEVFSYNDQCEFALGHGSRFCGVGTLCVNVFV
;
A
#
# COMPACT_ATOMS: atom_id res chain seq x y z
N MET A 1 -19.42 3.96 14.51
CA MET A 1 -18.89 5.34 14.43
C MET A 1 -17.39 5.22 14.45
N PHE A 2 -16.75 5.62 13.36
CA PHE A 2 -15.31 5.49 13.16
C PHE A 2 -14.58 6.60 13.92
N SER A 3 -13.61 6.25 14.78
CA SER A 3 -12.80 7.23 15.50
C SER A 3 -11.32 6.88 15.37
N LEU A 4 -10.57 7.74 14.69
CA LEU A 4 -9.11 7.67 14.73
C LEU A 4 -8.63 8.33 16.03
N LYS A 5 -7.76 7.63 16.75
CA LYS A 5 -7.02 8.16 17.90
C LYS A 5 -5.58 8.35 17.48
N LYS A 6 -5.06 9.57 17.64
CA LYS A 6 -3.61 9.81 17.55
C LYS A 6 -2.88 8.89 18.51
N GLN A 7 -1.93 8.11 18.02
CA GLN A 7 -1.05 7.38 18.90
C GLN A 7 -0.13 8.39 19.59
N LYS A 8 -0.10 8.34 20.93
CA LYS A 8 0.60 9.33 21.74
C LYS A 8 2.12 9.31 21.52
N ASP A 9 2.64 8.13 21.21
CA ASP A 9 4.08 7.89 21.02
C ASP A 9 4.50 7.97 19.53
N PHE A 10 3.53 7.90 18.60
CA PHE A 10 3.75 7.99 17.16
C PHE A 10 2.64 8.85 16.54
N PRO A 11 2.63 10.19 16.68
CA PRO A 11 1.52 11.01 16.20
C PRO A 11 1.44 11.15 14.67
N HIS A 12 2.40 10.59 13.92
CA HIS A 12 2.29 10.34 12.48
C HIS A 12 1.54 9.03 12.16
N LEU A 13 1.37 8.16 13.16
CA LEU A 13 0.52 6.98 13.12
C LEU A 13 -0.75 7.26 13.94
N GLU A 14 -1.88 7.22 13.27
CA GLU A 14 -3.16 7.29 13.94
C GLU A 14 -3.74 5.88 14.02
N SER A 15 -4.09 5.43 15.24
CA SER A 15 -4.76 4.15 15.40
C SER A 15 -6.24 4.33 15.08
N TRP A 16 -6.71 3.60 14.08
CA TRP A 16 -8.13 3.55 13.80
C TRP A 16 -8.82 2.72 14.87
N VAL A 17 -9.63 3.37 15.70
CA VAL A 17 -10.51 2.71 16.65
C VAL A 17 -11.90 2.70 16.05
N GLU A 18 -12.18 1.61 15.35
CA GLU A 18 -13.52 1.26 14.95
C GLU A 18 -14.24 0.68 16.17
N THR A 19 -15.54 0.95 16.33
CA THR A 19 -16.40 -0.02 16.99
C THR A 19 -16.35 -1.25 16.09
N ALA A 20 -15.82 -2.38 16.58
CA ALA A 20 -15.64 -3.59 15.79
C ALA A 20 -16.89 -3.82 14.92
N PRO A 21 -16.78 -3.87 13.59
CA PRO A 21 -17.94 -4.07 12.75
C PRO A 21 -18.64 -5.36 13.17
N GLU A 22 -19.97 -5.39 13.14
CA GLU A 22 -20.75 -6.61 13.46
C GLU A 22 -20.42 -7.79 12.52
N THR A 23 -19.63 -7.53 11.48
CA THR A 23 -19.22 -8.44 10.41
C THR A 23 -17.72 -8.33 10.11
N ASP A 24 -17.10 -9.41 9.66
CA ASP A 24 -15.67 -9.45 9.26
C ASP A 24 -15.35 -8.72 7.93
N TRP A 25 -16.28 -7.91 7.44
CA TRP A 25 -16.17 -7.21 6.17
C TRP A 25 -16.58 -5.74 6.23
N ILE A 26 -16.05 -4.97 5.27
CA ILE A 26 -16.27 -3.53 5.11
C ILE A 26 -16.79 -3.21 3.71
N ASP A 27 -17.68 -2.22 3.62
CA ASP A 27 -18.01 -1.57 2.35
C ASP A 27 -16.90 -0.59 2.02
N VAL A 28 -16.11 -0.91 0.99
CA VAL A 28 -14.93 -0.13 0.60
C VAL A 28 -15.25 1.32 0.26
N ASN A 29 -16.43 1.58 -0.31
CA ASN A 29 -16.83 2.94 -0.70
C ASN A 29 -17.16 3.79 0.52
N ASN A 30 -17.87 3.23 1.49
CA ASN A 30 -18.15 3.92 2.75
C ASN A 30 -16.86 4.15 3.53
N TYR A 31 -16.00 3.13 3.59
CA TYR A 31 -14.73 3.20 4.30
C TYR A 31 -13.79 4.28 3.79
N ILE A 32 -13.60 4.35 2.48
CA ILE A 32 -12.70 5.36 1.91
C ILE A 32 -13.30 6.76 2.03
N ALA A 33 -14.63 6.90 1.92
CA ALA A 33 -15.31 8.17 2.14
C ALA A 33 -15.17 8.66 3.59
N ASP A 34 -15.27 7.77 4.56
CA ASP A 34 -15.07 8.10 5.98
C ASP A 34 -13.62 8.52 6.27
N LEU A 35 -12.64 7.81 5.69
CA LEU A 35 -11.22 8.19 5.77
C LEU A 35 -10.98 9.56 5.14
N SER A 36 -11.49 9.78 3.92
CA SER A 36 -11.44 11.07 3.21
C SER A 36 -11.98 12.21 4.08
N ASN A 37 -13.21 12.07 4.60
CA ASN A 37 -13.82 13.08 5.44
C ASN A 37 -12.99 13.35 6.70
N TRP A 38 -12.47 12.30 7.33
CA TRP A 38 -11.60 12.44 8.48
C TRP A 38 -10.31 13.20 8.15
N THR A 39 -9.65 12.89 7.02
CA THR A 39 -8.42 13.59 6.60
C THR A 39 -8.67 15.07 6.33
N SER A 40 -9.80 15.43 5.71
CA SER A 40 -10.18 16.81 5.43
C SER A 40 -10.43 17.62 6.71
N ILE A 41 -11.10 17.02 7.71
CA ILE A 41 -11.43 17.70 8.98
C ILE A 41 -10.20 17.92 9.85
N ASN A 42 -9.27 16.96 9.88
CA ASN A 42 -8.14 16.99 10.80
C ASN A 42 -6.92 17.76 10.24
N GLY A 43 -7.01 18.29 9.02
CA GLY A 43 -5.99 19.16 8.45
C GLY A 43 -4.63 18.50 8.31
N HIS A 44 -4.58 17.23 7.89
CA HIS A 44 -3.32 16.51 7.77
C HIS A 44 -2.46 17.14 6.67
N LEU A 45 -1.22 17.51 7.02
CA LEU A 45 -0.22 18.07 6.11
C LEU A 45 0.36 17.04 5.13
N SER A 46 -0.14 15.80 5.14
CA SER A 46 0.33 14.78 4.22
C SER A 46 -0.27 14.98 2.84
N ASP A 47 0.55 14.73 1.83
CA ASP A 47 0.14 14.74 0.43
C ASP A 47 -0.69 13.52 0.05
N HIS A 48 -0.56 12.43 0.83
CA HIS A 48 -1.34 11.20 0.75
C HIS A 48 -1.46 10.52 2.13
N VAL A 49 -2.59 9.91 2.43
CA VAL A 49 -2.83 9.14 3.67
C VAL A 49 -3.24 7.71 3.32
N MET A 50 -2.56 6.73 3.91
CA MET A 50 -2.90 5.32 3.75
C MET A 50 -3.45 4.74 5.02
N LEU A 51 -4.50 3.95 4.88
CA LEU A 51 -5.09 3.19 5.96
C LEU A 51 -4.84 1.71 5.78
N PHE A 52 -4.29 1.06 6.81
CA PHE A 52 -4.02 -0.37 6.81
C PHE A 52 -5.06 -1.11 7.65
N THR A 53 -5.72 -2.12 7.08
CA THR A 53 -6.77 -2.90 7.77
C THR A 53 -6.59 -4.40 7.59
N LYS A 54 -7.08 -5.21 8.55
CA LYS A 54 -7.19 -6.68 8.41
C LYS A 54 -8.56 -7.14 7.90
N LEU A 55 -9.51 -6.21 7.78
CA LEU A 55 -10.89 -6.51 7.39
C LEU A 55 -10.95 -6.85 5.89
N SER A 56 -11.90 -7.71 5.52
CA SER A 56 -12.13 -8.04 4.11
C SER A 56 -13.10 -7.06 3.46
N TYR A 57 -12.96 -6.82 2.16
CA TYR A 57 -13.94 -6.02 1.43
C TYR A 57 -15.11 -6.91 0.98
N PHE A 58 -16.32 -6.36 0.95
CA PHE A 58 -17.49 -6.99 0.36
C PHE A 58 -18.19 -6.01 -0.59
N PRO A 59 -18.75 -6.45 -1.73
CA PRO A 59 -18.74 -7.80 -2.30
C PRO A 59 -17.48 -8.14 -3.11
N LEU A 60 -16.48 -7.26 -3.12
CA LEU A 60 -15.29 -7.37 -3.95
C LEU A 60 -14.14 -8.06 -3.20
N ILE A 61 -13.42 -8.96 -3.86
CA ILE A 61 -12.12 -9.43 -3.37
C ILE A 61 -11.08 -8.42 -3.83
N LEU A 62 -10.77 -7.45 -2.97
CA LEU A 62 -9.73 -6.45 -3.21
C LEU A 62 -8.58 -6.64 -2.22
N SER A 63 -7.38 -6.29 -2.67
CA SER A 63 -6.20 -6.14 -1.79
C SER A 63 -6.06 -4.70 -1.33
N GLY A 64 -6.55 -3.72 -2.10
CA GLY A 64 -6.57 -2.32 -1.72
C GLY A 64 -7.57 -1.52 -2.55
N TYR A 65 -7.67 -0.23 -2.25
CA TYR A 65 -8.46 0.71 -3.02
C TYR A 65 -7.92 2.14 -2.86
N SER A 66 -7.81 2.87 -3.97
CA SER A 66 -7.48 4.29 -3.99
C SER A 66 -8.21 5.03 -5.10
N TYR A 67 -8.44 6.32 -4.87
CA TYR A 67 -8.78 7.25 -5.94
C TYR A 67 -7.61 7.40 -6.92
N THR A 68 -7.91 7.57 -8.20
CA THR A 68 -6.88 7.77 -9.23
C THR A 68 -6.61 9.25 -9.46
N ARG A 69 -5.32 9.64 -9.57
CA ARG A 69 -4.87 11.00 -9.93
C ARG A 69 -5.33 12.10 -8.95
N SER A 70 -5.47 11.75 -7.69
CA SER A 70 -6.01 12.63 -6.65
C SER A 70 -4.99 13.05 -5.60
N VAL A 71 -3.70 12.83 -5.83
CA VAL A 71 -2.67 13.40 -4.96
C VAL A 71 -2.82 14.93 -4.91
N CYS A 72 -2.62 15.52 -3.74
CA CYS A 72 -2.92 16.92 -3.43
C CYS A 72 -4.41 17.32 -3.47
N ASP A 73 -5.36 16.39 -3.62
CA ASP A 73 -6.79 16.68 -3.44
C ASP A 73 -7.18 16.35 -1.99
N ASP A 74 -7.54 17.37 -1.21
CA ASP A 74 -7.84 17.20 0.22
C ASP A 74 -8.94 16.17 0.51
N CYS A 75 -9.86 15.92 -0.43
CA CYS A 75 -10.93 14.94 -0.28
C CYS A 75 -10.57 13.54 -0.79
N HIS A 76 -9.55 13.40 -1.63
CA HIS A 76 -9.30 12.16 -2.38
C HIS A 76 -7.84 11.69 -2.32
N LYS A 77 -6.99 12.33 -1.50
CA LYS A 77 -5.59 11.96 -1.24
C LYS A 77 -5.43 10.77 -0.29
N VAL A 78 -6.29 9.76 -0.43
CA VAL A 78 -6.35 8.62 0.49
C VAL A 78 -6.35 7.27 -0.22
N SER A 79 -5.84 6.25 0.48
CA SER A 79 -5.99 4.85 0.06
C SER A 79 -6.21 3.92 1.24
N ILE A 80 -6.76 2.75 0.95
CA ILE A 80 -6.95 1.67 1.91
C ILE A 80 -6.18 0.45 1.42
N VAL A 81 -5.45 -0.19 2.32
CA VAL A 81 -4.62 -1.37 2.08
C VAL A 81 -5.09 -2.48 3.01
N LYS A 82 -5.49 -3.61 2.45
CA LYS A 82 -5.70 -4.83 3.22
C LYS A 82 -4.37 -5.48 3.52
N THR A 83 -4.10 -5.64 4.80
CA THR A 83 -2.92 -6.32 5.32
C THR A 83 -3.12 -7.83 5.25
N ARG A 84 -2.10 -8.52 4.73
CA ARG A 84 -2.06 -10.00 4.67
C ARG A 84 -0.77 -10.51 5.28
N ASP A 85 0.32 -10.32 4.55
CA ASP A 85 1.69 -10.50 5.01
C ASP A 85 2.48 -9.24 4.64
N TYR A 86 3.69 -9.10 5.16
CA TYR A 86 4.48 -7.88 4.96
C TYR A 86 4.74 -7.61 3.46
N MET A 87 5.02 -8.65 2.67
CA MET A 87 5.41 -8.52 1.26
C MET A 87 4.26 -8.02 0.40
N PHE A 88 3.12 -8.70 0.48
CA PHE A 88 1.93 -8.32 -0.27
C PHE A 88 1.36 -7.00 0.23
N THR A 89 1.47 -6.70 1.53
CA THR A 89 1.01 -5.42 2.09
C THR A 89 1.81 -4.25 1.51
N VAL A 90 3.14 -4.34 1.45
CA VAL A 90 3.99 -3.27 0.88
C VAL A 90 3.75 -3.10 -0.62
N LEU A 91 3.63 -4.21 -1.36
CA LEU A 91 3.32 -4.17 -2.80
C LEU A 91 1.96 -3.54 -3.07
N THR A 92 0.96 -3.89 -2.27
CA THR A 92 -0.39 -3.31 -2.36
C THR A 92 -0.36 -1.82 -2.02
N ALA A 93 0.33 -1.42 -0.94
CA ALA A 93 0.46 -0.01 -0.59
C ALA A 93 1.12 0.82 -1.70
N ALA A 94 2.17 0.28 -2.34
CA ALA A 94 2.81 0.92 -3.48
C ALA A 94 1.90 0.98 -4.72
N HIS A 95 1.11 -0.07 -4.97
CA HIS A 95 0.11 -0.11 -6.04
C HIS A 95 -0.97 0.97 -5.84
N GLU A 96 -1.56 1.04 -4.65
CA GLU A 96 -2.60 2.03 -4.33
C GLU A 96 -2.06 3.46 -4.38
N LEU A 97 -0.82 3.68 -3.95
CA LEU A 97 -0.15 4.97 -4.15
C LEU A 97 0.01 5.30 -5.63
N GLY A 98 0.36 4.30 -6.45
CA GLY A 98 0.46 4.44 -7.90
C GLY A 98 -0.86 4.94 -8.52
N HIS A 99 -2.00 4.43 -8.07
CA HIS A 99 -3.29 4.98 -8.47
C HIS A 99 -3.42 6.47 -8.11
N ASN A 100 -3.16 6.84 -6.87
CA ASN A 100 -3.28 8.22 -6.40
C ASN A 100 -2.35 9.19 -7.16
N LEU A 101 -1.14 8.74 -7.49
CA LEU A 101 -0.16 9.46 -8.31
C LEU A 101 -0.54 9.53 -9.81
N GLY A 102 -1.52 8.74 -10.25
CA GLY A 102 -2.19 8.91 -11.55
C GLY A 102 -2.03 7.75 -12.53
N ALA A 103 -1.54 6.58 -12.12
CA ALA A 103 -1.52 5.40 -12.96
C ALA A 103 -2.86 4.64 -12.89
N ASN A 104 -3.30 4.08 -14.02
CA ASN A 104 -4.30 3.01 -14.02
C ASN A 104 -3.59 1.67 -14.07
N HIS A 105 -4.36 0.57 -14.01
CA HIS A 105 -3.80 -0.74 -14.21
C HIS A 105 -3.10 -0.88 -15.57
N ASP A 106 -2.03 -1.66 -15.60
CA ASP A 106 -1.47 -2.14 -16.87
C ASP A 106 -2.53 -2.98 -17.59
N GLY A 107 -2.76 -2.69 -18.87
CA GLY A 107 -3.81 -3.31 -19.68
C GLY A 107 -5.14 -2.55 -19.69
N GLU A 108 -5.26 -1.46 -18.93
CA GLU A 108 -6.51 -0.67 -18.83
C GLU A 108 -6.28 0.82 -19.08
N LYS A 109 -7.23 1.49 -19.76
CA LYS A 109 -7.22 2.95 -19.99
C LYS A 109 -5.84 3.48 -20.45
N GLU A 110 -5.23 4.42 -19.74
CA GLU A 110 -3.90 4.98 -20.01
C GLU A 110 -2.75 3.96 -19.89
N GLY A 111 -3.00 2.81 -19.25
CA GLY A 111 -2.11 1.65 -19.14
C GLY A 111 -2.27 0.60 -20.24
N ALA A 112 -3.19 0.78 -21.20
CA ALA A 112 -3.56 -0.23 -22.20
C ALA A 112 -2.42 -0.72 -23.11
N ALA A 113 -1.33 0.04 -23.24
CA ALA A 113 -0.16 -0.35 -24.02
C ALA A 113 0.77 -1.36 -23.31
N CYS A 114 0.65 -1.50 -21.98
CA CYS A 114 1.40 -2.45 -21.19
C CYS A 114 0.50 -3.65 -20.87
N ARG A 115 1.05 -4.87 -20.87
CA ARG A 115 0.25 -6.08 -20.66
C ARG A 115 0.08 -6.32 -19.15
N ALA A 116 -1.15 -6.61 -18.72
CA ALA A 116 -1.42 -7.07 -17.35
C ALA A 116 -0.58 -8.30 -16.97
N ASP A 117 -0.42 -9.24 -17.91
CA ASP A 117 0.36 -10.49 -17.74
C ASP A 117 1.87 -10.29 -17.62
N ASP A 118 2.39 -9.06 -17.74
CA ASP A 118 3.80 -8.78 -17.46
C ASP A 118 4.05 -8.58 -15.96
N PHE A 119 3.00 -8.56 -15.12
CA PHE A 119 3.08 -8.49 -13.65
C PHE A 119 3.96 -7.36 -13.11
N PHE A 120 3.97 -6.21 -13.78
CA PHE A 120 4.53 -4.98 -13.21
C PHE A 120 3.68 -4.51 -12.03
N LEU A 121 4.21 -3.57 -11.24
CA LEU A 121 3.60 -3.15 -9.98
C LEU A 121 2.13 -2.70 -10.13
N MET A 122 1.74 -2.13 -11.28
CA MET A 122 0.35 -1.71 -11.57
C MET A 122 -0.49 -2.79 -12.29
N SER A 123 -0.04 -4.05 -12.31
CA SER A 123 -0.86 -5.17 -12.79
C SER A 123 -2.15 -5.29 -11.96
N PRO A 124 -3.31 -5.55 -12.58
CA PRO A 124 -4.56 -5.85 -11.87
C PRO A 124 -4.55 -7.26 -11.25
N HIS A 125 -3.51 -8.06 -11.49
CA HIS A 125 -3.32 -9.40 -10.96
C HIS A 125 -2.29 -9.42 -9.85
N ASP A 126 -2.52 -10.30 -8.86
CA ASP A 126 -1.54 -10.58 -7.81
C ASP A 126 -0.17 -10.94 -8.41
N PRO A 127 0.93 -10.50 -7.77
CA PRO A 127 2.28 -10.76 -8.24
C PRO A 127 2.60 -12.26 -8.25
N VAL A 128 3.31 -12.70 -9.29
CA VAL A 128 3.69 -14.12 -9.48
C VAL A 128 5.21 -14.28 -9.37
N PHE A 129 5.65 -14.89 -8.27
CA PHE A 129 7.06 -15.20 -8.01
C PHE A 129 7.39 -16.62 -8.46
N ARG A 130 8.09 -16.74 -9.59
CA ARG A 130 8.59 -17.98 -10.17
C ARG A 130 10.00 -17.71 -10.68
N GLU A 131 11.02 -18.20 -9.97
CA GLU A 131 12.43 -17.87 -10.23
C GLU A 131 12.87 -18.02 -11.69
N SER A 132 12.25 -18.96 -12.43
CA SER A 132 12.50 -19.21 -13.85
C SER A 132 11.82 -18.24 -14.82
N LYS A 133 11.08 -17.24 -14.34
CA LYS A 133 10.25 -16.35 -15.15
C LYS A 133 10.78 -14.92 -15.15
N PRO A 134 10.87 -14.28 -16.34
CA PRO A 134 11.42 -12.92 -16.45
C PRO A 134 10.57 -11.89 -15.71
N TYR A 135 9.25 -12.12 -15.59
CA TYR A 135 8.34 -11.22 -14.89
C TYR A 135 8.46 -11.25 -13.36
N SER A 136 9.21 -12.19 -12.76
CA SER A 136 9.21 -12.33 -11.29
C SER A 136 9.92 -11.21 -10.54
N ARG A 137 10.59 -10.30 -11.26
CA ARG A 137 11.14 -9.05 -10.69
C ARG A 137 10.25 -7.84 -10.97
N ASN A 138 9.27 -7.96 -11.86
CA ASN A 138 8.41 -6.86 -12.27
C ASN A 138 7.48 -6.34 -11.16
N PRO A 139 7.05 -7.14 -10.17
CA PRO A 139 6.24 -6.62 -9.06
C PRO A 139 6.88 -5.45 -8.30
N TRP A 140 8.21 -5.30 -8.37
CA TRP A 140 8.95 -4.22 -7.71
C TRP A 140 9.17 -2.99 -8.60
N ILE A 141 8.62 -2.98 -9.81
CA ILE A 141 8.95 -2.01 -10.87
C ILE A 141 7.65 -1.51 -11.50
N PHE A 142 7.55 -0.18 -11.67
CA PHE A 142 6.49 0.42 -12.48
C PHE A 142 6.73 0.17 -13.97
N SER A 143 5.67 -0.18 -14.71
CA SER A 143 5.76 -0.31 -16.17
C SER A 143 6.07 1.05 -16.82
N ASN A 144 6.49 1.04 -18.08
CA ASN A 144 6.65 2.29 -18.83
C ASN A 144 5.32 3.07 -18.93
N CYS A 145 4.17 2.38 -18.96
CA CYS A 145 2.86 3.04 -19.02
C CYS A 145 2.52 3.75 -17.70
N SER A 146 2.85 3.15 -16.56
CA SER A 146 2.69 3.80 -15.25
C SER A 146 3.60 5.04 -15.16
N VAL A 147 4.88 4.90 -15.55
CA VAL A 147 5.84 6.01 -15.55
C VAL A 147 5.37 7.18 -16.42
N GLU A 148 4.88 6.91 -17.63
CA GLU A 148 4.34 7.96 -18.50
C GLU A 148 3.05 8.59 -17.94
N SER A 149 2.25 7.82 -17.20
CA SER A 149 1.08 8.37 -16.51
C SER A 149 1.47 9.32 -15.38
N PHE A 150 2.48 8.97 -14.58
CA PHE A 150 3.02 9.86 -13.55
C PHE A 150 3.58 11.16 -14.13
N LYS A 151 4.36 11.06 -15.21
CA LYS A 151 4.90 12.25 -15.91
C LYS A 151 3.80 13.20 -16.40
N ARG A 152 2.61 12.70 -16.74
CA ARG A 152 1.45 13.52 -17.13
C ARG A 152 0.64 14.05 -15.94
N ALA A 153 0.60 13.31 -14.83
CA ALA A 153 -0.27 13.59 -13.70
C ALA A 153 0.35 14.55 -12.67
N LEU A 154 1.66 14.49 -12.48
CA LEU A 154 2.37 15.17 -11.40
C LEU A 154 2.92 16.60 -11.67
N PRO A 155 3.10 17.10 -12.92
CA PRO A 155 3.76 18.40 -13.15
C PRO A 155 3.16 19.59 -12.41
N ASP A 156 1.84 19.61 -12.18
CA ASP A 156 1.15 20.71 -11.51
C ASP A 156 0.81 20.42 -10.04
N LYS A 157 1.31 19.31 -9.48
CA LYS A 157 1.04 18.86 -8.11
C LYS A 157 2.01 19.53 -7.13
N THR A 158 1.80 20.82 -6.88
CA THR A 158 2.71 21.66 -6.08
C THR A 158 2.87 21.22 -4.62
N CYS A 159 1.94 20.44 -4.06
CA CYS A 159 2.09 19.88 -2.71
C CYS A 159 3.30 18.92 -2.60
N LEU A 160 3.73 18.33 -3.71
CA LEU A 160 4.86 17.40 -3.73
C LEU A 160 6.22 18.10 -3.87
N PHE A 161 6.26 19.44 -3.95
CA PHE A 161 7.49 20.18 -4.24
C PHE A 161 8.27 20.57 -2.99
N ASN A 162 7.63 20.58 -1.83
CA ASN A 162 8.34 20.78 -0.56
C ASN A 162 9.06 19.51 -0.14
N VAL A 163 10.09 19.70 0.69
CA VAL A 163 10.78 18.58 1.35
C VAL A 163 9.82 17.98 2.38
N GLY A 164 9.70 16.66 2.38
CA GLY A 164 8.95 15.94 3.39
C GLY A 164 9.56 16.17 4.78
N GLN A 165 8.71 16.45 5.77
CA GLN A 165 9.14 16.53 7.15
C GLN A 165 8.95 15.17 7.81
N TYR A 166 10.05 14.53 8.17
CA TYR A 166 10.01 13.29 8.95
C TYR A 166 9.66 13.62 10.40
N TYR A 167 8.70 12.89 10.95
CA TYR A 167 8.32 13.08 12.34
C TYR A 167 9.46 12.71 13.30
N ASP A 168 10.11 11.56 13.04
CA ASP A 168 11.34 11.15 13.72
C ASP A 168 12.42 10.84 12.68
N GLN A 169 13.37 11.78 12.54
CA GLN A 169 14.49 11.64 11.63
C GLN A 169 15.41 10.47 12.01
N HIS A 170 15.54 10.17 13.31
CA HIS A 170 16.42 9.11 13.80
C HIS A 170 15.80 7.75 13.53
N GLU A 171 14.52 7.57 13.86
CA GLU A 171 13.74 6.38 13.52
C GLU A 171 13.81 6.11 12.01
N TRP A 172 13.48 7.10 11.20
CA TRP A 172 13.58 7.00 9.74
C TRP A 172 14.98 6.61 9.26
N SER A 173 16.01 7.30 9.75
CA SER A 173 17.39 7.00 9.37
C SER A 173 17.83 5.60 9.78
N THR A 174 17.33 5.08 10.90
CA THR A 174 17.65 3.74 11.39
C THR A 174 16.97 2.67 10.55
N PHE A 175 15.67 2.85 10.23
CA PHE A 175 14.94 1.93 9.37
C PHE A 175 15.49 1.88 7.94
N MET A 176 16.04 2.99 7.43
CA MET A 176 16.63 3.04 6.10
C MET A 176 18.04 2.42 6.00
N LEU A 177 18.66 2.02 7.12
CA LEU A 177 20.00 1.42 7.14
C LEU A 177 20.00 -0.11 7.03
N ALA A 178 18.85 -0.76 7.19
CA ALA A 178 18.73 -2.22 7.15
C ALA A 178 17.67 -2.64 6.13
N LEU A 179 17.93 -3.74 5.42
CA LEU A 179 16.93 -4.36 4.55
C LEU A 179 15.86 -5.06 5.40
N PRO A 180 14.61 -5.16 4.95
CA PRO A 180 13.55 -5.81 5.73
C PRO A 180 13.88 -7.25 6.18
N GLY A 181 14.61 -8.03 5.36
CA GLY A 181 15.05 -9.37 5.73
C GLY A 181 16.19 -9.42 6.76
N GLU A 182 16.92 -8.32 6.95
CA GLU A 182 17.91 -8.16 8.03
C GLU A 182 17.25 -7.82 9.37
N VAL A 183 16.07 -7.18 9.33
CA VAL A 183 15.30 -6.77 10.51
C VAL A 183 14.33 -7.87 10.95
N PHE A 184 13.68 -8.55 10.00
CA PHE A 184 12.65 -9.55 10.26
C PHE A 184 13.06 -10.93 9.77
N SER A 185 13.25 -11.87 10.70
CA SER A 185 13.60 -13.25 10.37
C SER A 185 12.46 -13.97 9.63
N TYR A 186 12.76 -15.12 9.02
CA TYR A 186 11.73 -15.96 8.37
C TYR A 186 10.59 -16.35 9.31
N ASN A 187 10.87 -16.53 10.61
CA ASN A 187 9.84 -16.86 11.59
C ASN A 187 8.97 -15.63 11.88
N ASP A 188 9.56 -14.44 12.02
CA ASP A 188 8.80 -13.20 12.22
C ASP A 188 7.84 -12.98 11.04
N GLN A 189 8.35 -13.16 9.82
CA GLN A 189 7.55 -13.05 8.60
C GLN A 189 6.41 -14.10 8.54
N CYS A 190 6.65 -15.33 9.01
CA CYS A 190 5.58 -16.33 9.16
C CYS A 190 4.54 -15.95 10.22
N GLU A 191 4.96 -15.43 11.36
CA GLU A 191 4.03 -14.97 12.40
C GLU A 191 3.17 -13.80 11.93
N PHE A 192 3.74 -12.87 11.17
CA PHE A 192 2.97 -11.77 10.57
C PHE A 192 1.90 -12.28 9.60
N ALA A 193 2.23 -13.30 8.79
CA ALA A 193 1.34 -13.83 7.77
C ALA A 193 0.26 -14.79 8.32
N LEU A 194 0.61 -15.63 9.29
CA LEU A 194 -0.19 -16.78 9.73
C LEU A 194 -0.60 -16.72 11.21
N GLY A 195 -0.07 -15.77 11.97
CA GLY A 195 -0.34 -15.58 13.39
C GLY A 195 0.69 -16.22 14.31
N HIS A 196 0.58 -15.89 15.59
CA HIS A 196 1.53 -16.25 16.65
C HIS A 196 1.83 -17.76 16.72
N GLY A 197 3.11 -18.12 16.84
CA GLY A 197 3.58 -19.50 16.89
C GLY A 197 3.80 -20.16 15.52
N SER A 198 3.52 -19.45 14.43
CA SER A 198 3.87 -19.85 13.08
C SER A 198 5.37 -19.76 12.85
N ARG A 199 5.92 -20.66 12.03
CA ARG A 199 7.36 -20.78 11.81
C ARG A 199 7.66 -21.24 10.40
N PHE A 200 8.84 -20.88 9.92
CA PHE A 200 9.29 -21.30 8.61
C PHE A 200 9.40 -22.83 8.55
N CYS A 201 8.78 -23.44 7.55
CA CYS A 201 8.67 -24.90 7.44
C CYS A 201 9.88 -25.57 6.77
N GLY A 202 10.88 -24.81 6.30
CA GLY A 202 12.13 -25.35 5.75
C GLY A 202 12.02 -25.97 4.35
N VAL A 203 10.85 -25.89 3.69
CA VAL A 203 10.62 -26.52 2.37
C VAL A 203 10.25 -25.45 1.34
N GLY A 204 11.20 -25.09 0.48
CA GLY A 204 11.01 -24.15 -0.63
C GLY A 204 12.24 -23.28 -0.88
N THR A 205 12.36 -22.69 -2.07
CA THR A 205 13.40 -21.68 -2.30
C THR A 205 13.10 -20.47 -1.44
N LEU A 206 14.06 -20.03 -0.62
CA LEU A 206 13.88 -18.98 0.37
C LEU A 206 13.46 -17.62 -0.22
N CYS A 207 13.53 -17.42 -1.53
CA CYS A 207 13.43 -16.09 -2.14
C CYS A 207 12.07 -15.75 -2.78
N VAL A 208 11.04 -16.61 -2.64
CA VAL A 208 9.77 -16.42 -3.39
C VAL A 208 8.60 -15.88 -2.56
N ASN A 209 8.65 -15.92 -1.23
CA ASN A 209 7.52 -15.58 -0.35
C ASN A 209 7.90 -14.76 0.91
N VAL A 210 9.13 -14.27 0.99
CA VAL A 210 9.67 -13.56 2.15
C VAL A 210 10.62 -12.48 1.66
N PHE A 211 10.78 -11.42 2.44
CA PHE A 211 11.91 -10.52 2.30
C PHE A 211 13.19 -11.24 2.73
N VAL A 212 14.24 -11.05 1.94
CA VAL A 212 15.58 -11.59 2.18
C VAL A 212 16.51 -10.46 2.57
#